data_AF-U1X3M9-F1
#
_entry.id   AF-U1X3M9-F1
#
_cell.length_a   1.000
_cell.length_b   1.000
_cell.length_c   1.000
_cell.angle_alpha   90.00
_cell.angle_beta   90.00
_cell.angle_gamma   90.00
#
_symmetry.space_group_name_H-M   'P 1'
#
loop_
_entity.id
_entity.type
_entity.pdbx_description
1 polymer ?
#
loop_
_entity_poly.entity_id
_entity_poly.type
_entity_poly.pdbx_seq_one_letter_code
_entity_poly.pdbx_strand_id
1 'polypeptide(L)'
;MKKIQKAQVWNLIKNNELLYELDLAGMDLTDIDFRNAELRFVTLRNAVIHPDFFPPKILVECNLENVLLTNIDFQGVSIQGSNFFNTKAIIDPQKISDLTLVNVTLEGLDLKNVDFTDVYIAGANLKDTGAKIDPQKVVNKDIRNCNLEGLDLHDADFTGVNIGGANLTGTGACLKE
;
A
#
# COMPACT_ATOMS: atom_id res chain seq x y z
N MET A 1 -10.89 -14.86 10.63
CA MET A 1 -11.47 -14.61 9.29
C MET A 1 -12.29 -15.82 8.85
N LYS A 2 -13.43 -15.58 8.21
CA LYS A 2 -14.36 -16.61 7.71
C LYS A 2 -14.02 -16.97 6.27
N LYS A 3 -13.81 -18.25 5.98
CA LYS A 3 -13.66 -18.74 4.60
C LYS A 3 -15.01 -18.91 3.92
N ILE A 4 -15.12 -18.48 2.67
CA ILE A 4 -16.33 -18.61 1.85
C ILE A 4 -15.98 -19.11 0.44
N GLN A 5 -16.99 -19.60 -0.27
CA GLN A 5 -16.85 -20.02 -1.67
C GLN A 5 -16.91 -18.82 -2.62
N LYS A 6 -16.30 -18.96 -3.80
CA LYS A 6 -16.28 -17.93 -4.86
C LYS A 6 -17.68 -17.41 -5.22
N ALA A 7 -18.67 -18.30 -5.30
CA ALA A 7 -20.06 -17.91 -5.57
C ALA A 7 -20.65 -17.01 -4.47
N GLN A 8 -20.23 -17.19 -3.21
CA GLN A 8 -20.65 -16.33 -2.11
C GLN A 8 -20.00 -14.95 -2.20
N VAL A 9 -18.72 -14.87 -2.60
CA VAL A 9 -18.04 -13.59 -2.89
C VAL A 9 -18.82 -12.80 -3.96
N TRP A 10 -19.18 -13.46 -5.06
CA TRP A 10 -19.96 -12.84 -6.13
C TRP A 10 -21.31 -12.31 -5.65
N ASN A 11 -22.03 -13.09 -4.84
CA ASN A 11 -23.32 -12.66 -4.28
C ASN A 11 -23.18 -11.40 -3.41
N LEU A 12 -22.16 -11.35 -2.54
CA LEU A 12 -21.90 -10.18 -1.69
C LEU A 12 -21.65 -8.93 -2.54
N ILE A 13 -20.75 -9.02 -3.53
CA ILE A 13 -20.43 -7.89 -4.41
C ILE A 13 -21.65 -7.44 -5.22
N LYS A 14 -22.40 -8.39 -5.79
CA LYS A 14 -23.61 -8.09 -6.57
C LYS A 14 -24.67 -7.35 -5.75
N ASN A 15 -24.77 -7.66 -4.46
CA ASN A 15 -25.70 -7.02 -3.54
C ASN A 15 -25.15 -5.72 -2.92
N ASN A 16 -23.95 -5.26 -3.34
CA ASN A 16 -23.21 -4.15 -2.73
C ASN A 16 -22.98 -4.35 -1.21
N GLU A 17 -22.80 -5.59 -0.78
CA GLU A 17 -22.48 -5.91 0.60
C GLU A 17 -20.98 -5.73 0.88
N LEU A 18 -20.66 -5.27 2.09
CA LEU A 18 -19.28 -5.13 2.55
C LEU A 18 -18.62 -6.51 2.67
N LEU A 19 -17.42 -6.66 2.09
CA LEU A 19 -16.58 -7.83 2.33
C LEU A 19 -15.77 -7.57 3.61
N TYR A 20 -16.18 -8.20 4.71
CA TYR A 20 -15.61 -7.96 6.03
C TYR A 20 -15.07 -9.25 6.67
N GLU A 21 -13.80 -9.23 7.11
CA GLU A 21 -13.14 -10.35 7.81
C GLU A 21 -13.18 -11.70 7.07
N LEU A 22 -13.06 -11.65 5.74
CA LEU A 22 -13.11 -12.84 4.88
C LEU A 22 -11.73 -13.41 4.59
N ASP A 23 -11.64 -14.74 4.57
CA ASP A 23 -10.48 -15.47 4.06
C ASP A 23 -10.72 -15.91 2.63
N LEU A 24 -10.10 -15.19 1.70
CA LEU A 24 -10.12 -15.46 0.26
C LEU A 24 -8.74 -15.88 -0.27
N ALA A 25 -7.83 -16.29 0.61
CA ALA A 25 -6.46 -16.59 0.23
C ALA A 25 -6.39 -17.76 -0.76
N GLY A 26 -5.55 -17.60 -1.79
CA GLY A 26 -5.31 -18.60 -2.83
C GLY A 26 -6.49 -18.88 -3.77
N MET A 27 -7.58 -18.11 -3.68
CA MET A 27 -8.75 -18.31 -4.53
C MET A 27 -8.49 -17.79 -5.95
N ASP A 28 -9.03 -18.49 -6.95
CA ASP A 28 -9.18 -17.95 -8.31
C ASP A 28 -10.41 -17.03 -8.35
N LEU A 29 -10.15 -15.73 -8.45
CA LEU A 29 -11.11 -14.63 -8.49
C LEU A 29 -10.99 -13.86 -9.83
N THR A 30 -10.47 -14.50 -10.88
CA THR A 30 -10.18 -13.86 -12.19
C THR A 30 -11.42 -13.28 -12.88
N ASP A 31 -12.61 -13.76 -12.55
CA ASP A 31 -13.91 -13.34 -13.09
C ASP A 31 -14.74 -12.50 -12.08
N ILE A 32 -14.15 -12.12 -10.95
CA ILE A 32 -14.82 -11.33 -9.92
C ILE A 32 -14.42 -9.86 -10.07
N ASP A 33 -15.40 -9.01 -10.37
CA ASP A 33 -15.22 -7.55 -10.46
C ASP A 33 -15.26 -6.88 -9.08
N PHE A 34 -14.10 -6.52 -8.55
CA PHE A 34 -13.97 -5.82 -7.27
C PHE A 34 -14.12 -4.31 -7.38
N ARG A 35 -14.19 -3.70 -8.56
CA ARG A 35 -14.09 -2.24 -8.73
C ARG A 35 -15.14 -1.42 -7.98
N ASN A 36 -16.29 -2.03 -7.67
CA ASN A 36 -17.34 -1.41 -6.86
C ASN A 36 -17.42 -1.91 -5.42
N ALA A 37 -16.58 -2.88 -5.06
CA ALA A 37 -16.59 -3.49 -3.75
C ALA A 37 -15.90 -2.63 -2.69
N GLU A 38 -16.22 -2.92 -1.44
CA GLU A 38 -15.52 -2.43 -0.25
C GLU A 38 -14.97 -3.63 0.51
N LEU A 39 -13.66 -3.66 0.73
CA LEU A 39 -12.96 -4.73 1.43
C LEU A 39 -12.33 -4.18 2.71
N ARG A 40 -12.65 -4.83 3.83
CA ARG A 40 -12.10 -4.51 5.15
C ARG A 40 -11.69 -5.79 5.86
N PHE A 41 -10.45 -5.85 6.34
CA PHE A 41 -9.92 -7.04 7.04
C PHE A 41 -10.02 -8.32 6.19
N VAL A 42 -9.89 -8.22 4.86
CA VAL A 42 -9.98 -9.35 3.93
C VAL A 42 -8.58 -9.83 3.58
N THR A 43 -8.33 -11.13 3.63
CA THR A 43 -7.10 -11.70 3.07
C THR A 43 -7.34 -12.19 1.64
N LEU A 44 -6.57 -11.62 0.71
CA LEU A 44 -6.44 -11.99 -0.70
C LEU A 44 -5.07 -12.59 -1.00
N ARG A 45 -4.25 -12.90 0.02
CA ARG A 45 -2.91 -13.48 -0.16
C ARG A 45 -2.93 -14.63 -1.17
N ASN A 46 -2.01 -14.62 -2.12
CA ASN A 46 -1.88 -15.63 -3.19
C ASN A 46 -3.13 -15.79 -4.07
N ALA A 47 -4.15 -14.93 -3.97
CA ALA A 47 -5.32 -15.01 -4.84
C ALA A 47 -4.96 -14.62 -6.27
N VAL A 48 -5.67 -15.20 -7.24
CA VAL A 48 -5.55 -14.83 -8.65
C VAL A 48 -6.68 -13.87 -8.97
N ILE A 49 -6.34 -12.63 -9.33
CA ILE A 49 -7.28 -11.56 -9.62
C ILE A 49 -6.93 -11.00 -10.99
N HIS A 50 -7.94 -10.74 -11.82
CA HIS A 50 -7.72 -10.06 -13.09
C HIS A 50 -7.48 -8.57 -12.85
N PRO A 51 -6.38 -7.97 -13.35
CA PRO A 51 -6.05 -6.57 -13.08
C PRO A 51 -7.17 -5.59 -13.45
N ASP A 52 -7.86 -5.80 -14.58
CA ASP A 52 -8.97 -4.93 -15.02
C ASP A 52 -10.21 -4.91 -14.09
N PHE A 53 -10.28 -5.86 -13.15
CA PHE A 53 -11.35 -6.03 -12.18
C PHE A 53 -10.95 -5.57 -10.77
N PHE A 54 -9.82 -4.87 -10.66
CA PHE A 54 -9.24 -4.35 -9.43
C PHE A 54 -8.69 -2.93 -9.72
N PRO A 55 -8.66 -1.99 -8.75
CA PRO A 55 -8.91 -2.14 -7.32
C PRO A 55 -10.35 -1.85 -6.89
N PRO A 56 -10.75 -2.34 -5.70
CA PRO A 56 -11.97 -1.90 -5.05
C PRO A 56 -11.87 -0.44 -4.60
N LYS A 57 -13.02 0.15 -4.26
CA LYS A 57 -13.08 1.52 -3.74
C LYS A 57 -12.38 1.65 -2.39
N ILE A 58 -12.48 0.61 -1.57
CA ILE A 58 -11.89 0.54 -0.23
C ILE A 58 -11.14 -0.78 -0.09
N LEU A 59 -9.91 -0.68 0.38
CA LEU A 59 -9.00 -1.79 0.64
C LEU A 59 -8.29 -1.55 1.98
N VAL A 60 -9.03 -1.60 3.08
CA VAL A 60 -8.51 -1.25 4.40
C VAL A 60 -8.19 -2.51 5.20
N GLU A 61 -7.01 -2.56 5.81
CA GLU A 61 -6.54 -3.68 6.64
C GLU A 61 -6.59 -5.01 5.88
N CYS A 62 -6.37 -4.98 4.56
CA CYS A 62 -6.43 -6.16 3.71
C CYS A 62 -5.04 -6.74 3.46
N ASN A 63 -4.96 -8.05 3.24
CA ASN A 63 -3.71 -8.72 2.92
C ASN A 63 -3.66 -9.13 1.45
N LEU A 64 -2.78 -8.52 0.65
CA LEU A 64 -2.57 -8.78 -0.77
C LEU A 64 -1.22 -9.44 -1.04
N GLU A 65 -0.59 -10.02 -0.02
CA GLU A 65 0.72 -10.66 -0.15
C GLU A 65 0.77 -11.64 -1.34
N ASN A 66 1.80 -11.49 -2.18
CA ASN A 66 2.04 -12.29 -3.38
C ASN A 66 0.92 -12.24 -4.44
N VAL A 67 0.09 -11.19 -4.49
CA VAL A 67 -0.89 -11.00 -5.56
C VAL A 67 -0.24 -10.28 -6.76
N LEU A 68 -0.61 -10.69 -7.98
CA LEU A 68 -0.15 -10.05 -9.22
C LEU A 68 -1.17 -8.98 -9.65
N LEU A 69 -0.79 -7.70 -9.53
CA LEU A 69 -1.64 -6.52 -9.76
C LEU A 69 -0.97 -5.55 -10.74
N THR A 70 -0.60 -6.02 -11.93
CA THR A 70 0.12 -5.18 -12.91
C THR A 70 -0.73 -4.03 -13.43
N ASN A 71 -0.14 -2.82 -13.43
CA ASN A 71 -0.74 -1.59 -13.99
C ASN A 71 -2.05 -1.16 -13.30
N ILE A 72 -2.11 -1.26 -11.97
CA ILE A 72 -3.29 -0.89 -11.20
C ILE A 72 -3.21 0.54 -10.69
N ASP A 73 -4.30 1.27 -10.88
CA ASP A 73 -4.49 2.63 -10.40
C ASP A 73 -5.18 2.65 -9.04
N PHE A 74 -4.42 2.92 -7.98
CA PHE A 74 -4.95 3.08 -6.62
C PHE A 74 -5.42 4.51 -6.30
N GLN A 75 -5.52 5.41 -7.28
CA GLN A 75 -6.00 6.77 -7.04
C GLN A 75 -7.40 6.75 -6.42
N GLY A 76 -7.57 7.47 -5.31
CA GLY A 76 -8.83 7.53 -4.57
C GLY A 76 -9.18 6.26 -3.80
N VAL A 77 -8.34 5.22 -3.83
CA VAL A 77 -8.53 4.00 -3.04
C VAL A 77 -7.90 4.17 -1.67
N SER A 78 -8.69 3.95 -0.62
CA SER A 78 -8.13 3.85 0.73
C SER A 78 -7.44 2.49 0.89
N ILE A 79 -6.12 2.52 1.04
CA ILE A 79 -5.27 1.33 1.24
C ILE A 79 -4.71 1.21 2.68
N GLN A 80 -5.26 1.96 3.63
CA GLN A 80 -4.76 2.03 5.01
C GLN A 80 -4.66 0.64 5.65
N GLY A 81 -3.55 0.36 6.34
CA GLY A 81 -3.33 -0.92 7.03
C GLY A 81 -3.09 -2.11 6.11
N SER A 82 -3.14 -1.93 4.78
CA SER A 82 -3.05 -3.05 3.86
C SER A 82 -1.61 -3.50 3.61
N ASN A 83 -1.46 -4.80 3.40
CA ASN A 83 -0.19 -5.44 3.12
C ASN A 83 -0.05 -5.79 1.64
N PHE A 84 0.95 -5.20 0.98
CA PHE A 84 1.32 -5.47 -0.41
C PHE A 84 2.69 -6.16 -0.53
N PHE A 85 3.21 -6.75 0.54
CA PHE A 85 4.49 -7.46 0.50
C PHE A 85 4.56 -8.47 -0.65
N ASN A 86 5.61 -8.37 -1.47
CA ASN A 86 5.83 -9.20 -2.66
C ASN A 86 4.63 -9.22 -3.65
N THR A 87 3.75 -8.22 -3.57
CA THR A 87 2.78 -7.93 -4.63
C THR A 87 3.55 -7.40 -5.83
N LYS A 88 3.09 -7.68 -7.04
CA LYS A 88 3.59 -7.00 -8.24
C LYS A 88 2.57 -5.99 -8.68
N ALA A 89 2.75 -4.73 -8.25
CA ALA A 89 1.95 -3.61 -8.68
C ALA A 89 2.83 -2.53 -9.32
N ILE A 90 2.32 -1.90 -10.38
CA ILE A 90 2.94 -0.70 -10.95
C ILE A 90 2.03 0.45 -10.53
N ILE A 91 2.57 1.35 -9.71
CA ILE A 91 1.89 2.58 -9.32
C ILE A 91 2.32 3.67 -10.30
N ASP A 92 1.35 4.32 -10.95
CA ASP A 92 1.63 5.47 -11.80
C ASP A 92 2.15 6.64 -10.95
N PRO A 93 3.39 7.12 -11.16
CA PRO A 93 3.96 8.23 -10.41
C PRO A 93 3.11 9.51 -10.46
N GLN A 94 2.29 9.68 -11.49
CA GLN A 94 1.43 10.87 -11.63
C GLN A 94 0.16 10.81 -10.77
N LYS A 95 -0.13 9.65 -10.15
CA LYS A 95 -1.41 9.38 -9.48
C LYS A 95 -1.30 9.20 -7.96
N ILE A 96 -0.14 9.51 -7.39
CA ILE A 96 0.12 9.27 -5.97
C ILE A 96 -0.13 10.48 -5.05
N SER A 97 -0.31 11.69 -5.60
CA SER A 97 -0.38 12.93 -4.82
C SER A 97 -1.45 12.93 -3.73
N ASP A 98 -2.53 12.18 -3.93
CA ASP A 98 -3.67 12.13 -3.03
C ASP A 98 -3.67 10.87 -2.15
N LEU A 99 -2.63 10.03 -2.25
CA LEU A 99 -2.53 8.83 -1.41
C LEU A 99 -2.26 9.19 0.05
N THR A 100 -2.78 8.35 0.94
CA THR A 100 -2.51 8.40 2.37
C THR A 100 -1.99 7.03 2.79
N LEU A 101 -0.71 6.95 3.14
CA LEU A 101 -0.02 5.72 3.50
C LEU A 101 0.08 5.60 5.02
N VAL A 102 -0.99 5.11 5.64
CA VAL A 102 -1.02 4.85 7.08
C VAL A 102 -0.96 3.35 7.35
N ASN A 103 0.09 2.91 8.05
CA ASN A 103 0.33 1.51 8.42
C ASN A 103 0.32 0.54 7.22
N VAL A 104 0.79 0.99 6.05
CA VAL A 104 0.79 0.19 4.80
C VAL A 104 2.14 -0.49 4.61
N THR A 105 2.15 -1.76 4.20
CA THR A 105 3.39 -2.44 3.79
C THR A 105 3.50 -2.45 2.28
N LEU A 106 4.51 -1.75 1.74
CA LEU A 106 4.85 -1.69 0.31
C LEU A 106 6.22 -2.33 0.01
N GLU A 107 6.84 -2.95 1.00
CA GLU A 107 8.18 -3.56 0.90
C GLU A 107 8.33 -4.44 -0.35
N GLY A 108 9.42 -4.18 -1.09
CA GLY A 108 9.78 -4.90 -2.31
C GLY A 108 8.99 -4.52 -3.57
N LEU A 109 8.03 -3.59 -3.51
CA LEU A 109 7.42 -3.02 -4.73
C LEU A 109 8.42 -2.15 -5.49
N ASP A 110 8.46 -2.25 -6.82
CA ASP A 110 9.29 -1.36 -7.64
C ASP A 110 8.64 0.03 -7.74
N LEU A 111 9.12 0.95 -6.90
CA LEU A 111 8.64 2.33 -6.79
C LEU A 111 9.73 3.33 -7.19
N LYS A 112 10.78 2.92 -7.94
CA LYS A 112 11.97 3.74 -8.28
C LYS A 112 11.70 5.09 -8.94
N ASN A 113 10.53 5.22 -9.58
CA ASN A 113 10.12 6.43 -10.28
C ASN A 113 8.94 7.14 -9.59
N VAL A 114 8.54 6.70 -8.40
CA VAL A 114 7.43 7.25 -7.63
C VAL A 114 7.98 8.21 -6.58
N ASP A 115 7.39 9.41 -6.53
CA ASP A 115 7.82 10.50 -5.66
C ASP A 115 6.83 10.78 -4.51
N PHE A 116 7.06 10.19 -3.33
CA PHE A 116 6.17 10.36 -2.17
C PHE A 116 6.40 11.68 -1.39
N THR A 117 7.06 12.65 -2.02
CA THR A 117 7.40 13.96 -1.45
C THR A 117 6.22 14.73 -0.88
N ASP A 118 5.02 14.64 -1.43
CA ASP A 118 3.84 15.37 -0.94
C ASP A 118 2.77 14.45 -0.32
N VAL A 119 3.09 13.15 -0.20
CA VAL A 119 2.19 12.12 0.35
C VAL A 119 2.27 12.10 1.87
N TYR A 120 1.14 11.88 2.54
CA TYR A 120 1.09 11.63 3.99
C TYR A 120 1.47 10.17 4.28
N ILE A 121 2.51 9.94 5.09
CA ILE A 121 3.08 8.61 5.33
C ILE A 121 3.34 8.42 6.82
N ALA A 122 2.58 7.56 7.50
CA ALA A 122 2.80 7.25 8.91
C ALA A 122 2.75 5.73 9.15
N GLY A 123 3.74 5.16 9.83
CA GLY A 123 3.82 3.72 10.08
C GLY A 123 3.97 2.85 8.82
N ALA A 124 4.30 3.43 7.67
CA ALA A 124 4.42 2.67 6.41
C ALA A 124 5.77 1.95 6.32
N ASN A 125 5.79 0.77 5.70
CA ASN A 125 7.02 0.05 5.36
C ASN A 125 7.33 0.21 3.86
N LEU A 126 8.34 1.02 3.56
CA LEU A 126 8.83 1.36 2.21
C LEU A 126 10.20 0.72 1.91
N LYS A 127 10.65 -0.22 2.74
CA LYS A 127 11.93 -0.90 2.59
C LYS A 127 12.09 -1.49 1.18
N ASP A 128 13.28 -1.30 0.62
CA ASP A 128 13.70 -1.87 -0.67
C ASP A 128 12.76 -1.52 -1.86
N THR A 129 11.98 -0.44 -1.75
CA THR A 129 11.09 -0.02 -2.85
C THR A 129 11.78 0.84 -3.91
N GLY A 130 12.90 1.47 -3.54
CA GLY A 130 13.59 2.46 -4.36
C GLY A 130 12.83 3.78 -4.53
N ALA A 131 11.71 3.97 -3.81
CA ALA A 131 10.92 5.20 -3.89
C ALA A 131 11.72 6.45 -3.55
N LYS A 132 11.33 7.57 -4.14
CA LYS A 132 11.93 8.88 -3.85
C LYS A 132 11.08 9.61 -2.83
N ILE A 133 11.76 10.26 -1.89
CA ILE A 133 11.18 11.24 -0.98
C ILE A 133 12.14 12.42 -1.02
N ASP A 134 11.65 13.59 -1.44
CA ASP A 134 12.48 14.79 -1.53
C ASP A 134 12.93 15.18 -0.12
N PRO A 135 14.24 15.09 0.13
CA PRO A 135 14.84 15.38 1.42
C PRO A 135 14.56 16.79 1.96
N GLN A 136 14.30 17.76 1.10
CA GLN A 136 14.11 19.17 1.49
C GLN A 136 12.64 19.49 1.81
N LYS A 137 11.72 18.58 1.47
CA LYS A 137 10.28 18.76 1.63
C LYS A 137 9.66 17.83 2.67
N VAL A 138 10.48 17.03 3.36
CA VAL A 138 10.02 16.28 4.53
C VAL A 138 9.82 17.16 5.77
N VAL A 139 10.29 18.41 5.76
CA VAL A 139 10.13 19.36 6.86
C VAL A 139 8.67 19.46 7.28
N ASN A 140 8.41 19.31 8.58
CA ASN A 140 7.07 19.25 9.20
C ASN A 140 6.19 18.03 8.83
N LYS A 141 6.76 16.98 8.22
CA LYS A 141 6.05 15.71 8.06
C LYS A 141 6.06 14.88 9.33
N ASP A 142 5.05 14.04 9.46
CA ASP A 142 5.01 12.94 10.43
C ASP A 142 5.39 11.66 9.71
N ILE A 143 6.55 11.08 10.04
CA ILE A 143 7.01 9.78 9.51
C ILE A 143 7.22 8.77 10.64
N ARG A 144 6.52 8.96 11.77
CA ARG A 144 6.65 8.08 12.92
C ARG A 144 6.41 6.62 12.54
N ASN A 145 7.21 5.74 13.12
CA ASN A 145 7.13 4.29 12.94
C ASN A 145 7.28 3.81 11.48
N CYS A 146 7.70 4.66 10.54
CA CYS A 146 7.95 4.24 9.17
C CYS A 146 9.24 3.40 9.08
N ASN A 147 9.23 2.38 8.24
CA ASN A 147 10.44 1.66 7.84
C ASN A 147 10.91 2.19 6.47
N LEU A 148 11.96 3.01 6.48
CA LEU A 148 12.54 3.64 5.29
C LEU A 148 13.91 3.03 4.94
N GLU A 149 14.26 1.87 5.52
CA GLU A 149 15.55 1.22 5.34
C GLU A 149 15.94 1.10 3.85
N GLY A 150 17.16 1.56 3.53
CA GLY A 150 17.73 1.49 2.19
C GLY A 150 17.21 2.52 1.18
N LEU A 151 16.29 3.41 1.54
CA LEU A 151 15.91 4.55 0.69
C LEU A 151 17.02 5.61 0.64
N ASP A 152 17.25 6.23 -0.50
CA ASP A 152 18.25 7.31 -0.62
C ASP A 152 17.72 8.62 -0.04
N LEU A 153 18.26 9.02 1.12
CA LEU A 153 17.89 10.22 1.89
C LEU A 153 19.13 11.05 2.29
N HIS A 154 20.24 10.95 1.55
CA HIS A 154 21.53 11.58 1.93
C HIS A 154 21.47 13.10 2.20
N ASP A 155 20.57 13.82 1.54
CA ASP A 155 20.43 15.27 1.68
C ASP A 155 19.22 15.69 2.55
N ALA A 156 18.57 14.74 3.24
CA ALA A 156 17.33 14.97 3.99
C ALA A 156 17.53 15.87 5.20
N ASP A 157 16.76 16.96 5.22
CA ASP A 157 16.64 17.82 6.38
C ASP A 157 15.46 17.33 7.25
N PHE A 158 15.79 16.55 8.28
CA PHE A 158 14.82 16.08 9.26
C PHE A 158 14.50 17.10 10.36
N THR A 159 14.96 18.35 10.24
CA THR A 159 14.62 19.41 11.20
C THR A 159 13.10 19.58 11.27
N GLY A 160 12.54 19.42 12.48
CA GLY A 160 11.10 19.54 12.71
C GLY A 160 10.26 18.37 12.21
N VAL A 161 10.87 17.28 11.73
CA VAL A 161 10.18 16.07 11.30
C VAL A 161 9.94 15.15 12.50
N ASN A 162 8.74 14.61 12.62
CA ASN A 162 8.48 13.61 13.66
C ASN A 162 8.95 12.23 13.20
N ILE A 163 10.17 11.87 13.61
CA ILE A 163 10.83 10.60 13.27
C ILE A 163 10.73 9.53 14.36
N GLY A 164 9.89 9.72 15.38
CA GLY A 164 9.77 8.79 16.50
C GLY A 164 9.49 7.36 16.04
N GLY A 165 10.41 6.44 16.33
CA GLY A 165 10.31 5.03 15.96
C GLY A 165 10.59 4.71 14.48
N ALA A 166 11.00 5.68 13.66
CA ALA A 166 11.34 5.45 12.26
C ALA A 166 12.65 4.68 12.11
N ASN A 167 12.72 3.73 11.17
CA ASN A 167 13.96 3.07 10.79
C ASN A 167 14.57 3.78 9.58
N LEU A 168 15.69 4.49 9.82
CA LEU A 168 16.47 5.22 8.82
C LEU A 168 17.82 4.52 8.52
N THR A 169 17.94 3.24 8.86
CA THR A 169 19.18 2.49 8.63
C THR A 169 19.53 2.43 7.14
N GLY A 170 20.77 2.76 6.81
CA GLY A 170 21.26 2.68 5.43
C GLY A 170 20.70 3.73 4.48
N THR A 171 20.01 4.76 4.98
CA THR A 171 19.41 5.79 4.12
C THR A 171 20.35 6.93 3.75
N GLY A 172 21.50 7.03 4.43
CA GLY A 172 22.43 8.15 4.26
C GLY A 172 22.00 9.44 4.95
N ALA A 173 20.81 9.48 5.55
CA ALA A 173 20.28 10.61 6.29
C ALA A 173 21.24 11.09 7.39
N CYS A 174 21.57 12.39 7.37
CA CYS A 174 22.29 13.03 8.47
C CYS A 174 21.27 13.67 9.42
N LEU A 175 21.09 13.09 10.61
CA LEU A 175 20.31 13.71 11.68
C LEU A 175 21.15 14.84 12.27
N LYS A 176 20.82 16.09 11.93
CA LYS A 176 21.39 17.27 12.60
C LYS A 176 20.71 17.38 13.97
N GLU A 177 21.51 17.29 15.03
CA GLU A 177 21.07 17.50 16.43
C GLU A 177 20.58 18.93 16.68
#